data_AF-A0A1X1EEW9-F1
#
_entry.id   AF-A0A1X1EEW9-F1
#
_cell.length_a   1.000
_cell.length_b   1.000
_cell.length_c   1.000
_cell.angle_alpha   90.00
_cell.angle_beta   90.00
_cell.angle_gamma   90.00
#
_symmetry.space_group_name_H-M   'P 1'
#
loop_
_entity.id
_entity.type
_entity.pdbx_description
1 polymer ?
#
loop_
_entity_poly.entity_id
_entity_poly.type
_entity_poly.pdbx_seq_one_letter_code
_entity_poly.pdbx_strand_id
1 'polypeptide(L)'
;MELAELKGWLSTILDKKTTSRELDFMENELRFINEGNGVISVALNYAFHPNWECYDFDNEDEVILKFHLDDGKLKRLIEQVDELIKRYPEKRGH
;
A
#
# COMPACT_ATOMS: atom_id res chain seq x y z
N MET A 1 -10.27 7.73 2.05
CA MET A 1 -11.01 6.46 2.16
C MET A 1 -9.97 5.36 2.15
N GLU A 2 -9.03 5.55 1.22
CA GLU A 2 -7.78 4.85 0.98
C GLU A 2 -6.97 4.47 2.23
N LEU A 3 -6.70 5.37 3.18
CA LEU A 3 -5.94 4.99 4.40
C LEU A 3 -6.70 3.99 5.28
N ALA A 4 -8.03 4.13 5.37
CA ALA A 4 -8.86 3.19 6.11
C ALA A 4 -8.94 1.83 5.38
N GLU A 5 -8.97 1.85 4.04
CA GLU A 5 -8.90 0.64 3.21
C GLU A 5 -7.55 -0.07 3.35
N LEU A 6 -6.43 0.65 3.30
CA LEU A 6 -5.10 0.11 3.54
C LEU A 6 -5.00 -0.52 4.94
N LYS A 7 -5.49 0.18 5.98
CA LYS A 7 -5.53 -0.36 7.34
C LYS A 7 -6.34 -1.66 7.39
N GLY A 8 -7.52 -1.68 6.78
CA GLY A 8 -8.38 -2.85 6.71
C GLY A 8 -7.66 -4.03 6.05
N TRP A 9 -7.06 -3.80 4.89
CA TRP A 9 -6.32 -4.81 4.16
C TRP A 9 -5.12 -5.36 4.96
N LEU A 10 -4.27 -4.49 5.52
CA LEU A 10 -3.15 -4.91 6.38
C LEU A 10 -3.62 -5.73 7.59
N SER A 11 -4.77 -5.37 8.17
CA SER A 11 -5.36 -6.13 9.28
C SER A 11 -5.79 -7.54 8.85
N THR A 12 -6.37 -7.68 7.65
CA THR A 12 -6.69 -9.03 7.12
C THR A 12 -5.43 -9.89 6.92
N ILE A 13 -4.30 -9.28 6.58
CA ILE A 13 -3.02 -9.99 6.41
C ILE A 13 -2.53 -10.49 7.76
N LEU A 14 -2.54 -9.62 8.77
CA LEU A 14 -2.15 -9.95 10.13
C LEU A 14 -3.02 -11.09 10.71
N ASP A 15 -4.33 -11.03 10.48
CA ASP A 15 -5.29 -12.06 10.86
C ASP A 15 -5.18 -13.36 10.03
N LYS A 16 -4.36 -13.38 8.96
CA LYS A 16 -4.25 -14.48 7.98
C LYS A 16 -5.59 -14.81 7.29
N LYS A 17 -6.42 -13.79 7.12
CA LYS A 17 -7.77 -13.85 6.50
C LYS A 17 -7.85 -13.17 5.14
N THR A 18 -6.75 -12.64 4.63
CA THR A 18 -6.73 -11.93 3.35
C THR A 18 -7.28 -12.77 2.21
N THR A 19 -8.30 -12.25 1.53
CA THR A 19 -8.87 -12.83 0.31
C THR A 19 -8.29 -12.19 -0.95
N SER A 20 -7.86 -10.92 -0.89
CA SER A 20 -7.30 -10.16 -2.01
C SER A 20 -5.80 -10.01 -1.83
N ARG A 21 -5.01 -10.53 -2.77
CA ARG A 21 -3.54 -10.41 -2.75
C ARG A 21 -3.05 -9.00 -2.99
N GLU A 22 -3.86 -8.16 -3.60
CA GLU A 22 -3.47 -6.84 -4.07
C GLU A 22 -4.46 -5.78 -3.59
N LEU A 23 -3.94 -4.56 -3.43
CA LEU A 23 -4.72 -3.37 -3.12
C LEU A 23 -4.15 -2.21 -3.94
N ASP A 24 -4.99 -1.66 -4.82
CA ASP A 24 -4.66 -0.62 -5.77
C ASP A 24 -5.21 0.74 -5.36
N PHE A 25 -4.40 1.78 -5.55
CA PHE A 25 -4.79 3.17 -5.38
C PHE A 25 -4.41 3.97 -6.62
N MET A 26 -5.08 5.12 -6.78
CA MET A 26 -4.74 6.13 -7.80
C MET A 26 -4.57 5.50 -9.19
N GLU A 27 -5.62 4.85 -9.72
CA GLU A 27 -5.62 4.26 -11.06
C GLU A 27 -4.43 3.30 -11.36
N ASN A 28 -3.95 2.57 -10.34
CA ASN A 28 -2.79 1.65 -10.37
C ASN A 28 -1.41 2.32 -10.32
N GLU A 29 -1.33 3.61 -9.99
CA GLU A 29 -0.06 4.30 -9.76
C GLU A 29 0.65 3.82 -8.47
N LEU A 30 -0.13 3.32 -7.50
CA LEU A 30 0.35 2.76 -6.25
C LEU A 30 -0.38 1.45 -5.94
N ARG A 31 0.36 0.34 -5.89
CA ARG A 31 -0.19 -0.98 -5.58
C ARG A 31 0.55 -1.65 -4.44
N PHE A 32 -0.19 -2.20 -3.50
CA PHE A 32 0.33 -3.05 -2.43
C PHE A 32 0.04 -4.51 -2.76
N ILE A 33 1.04 -5.38 -2.60
CA ILE A 33 0.97 -6.80 -2.97
C ILE A 33 1.40 -7.63 -1.77
N ASN A 34 0.55 -8.55 -1.33
CA ASN A 34 0.89 -9.56 -0.33
C ASN A 34 1.47 -10.79 -1.04
N GLU A 35 2.80 -10.89 -1.04
CA GLU A 35 3.55 -12.03 -1.60
C GLU A 35 3.42 -13.29 -0.74
N GLY A 36 2.86 -13.17 0.47
CA GLY A 36 2.87 -14.20 1.50
C GLY A 36 4.17 -14.21 2.31
N ASN A 37 4.23 -15.09 3.32
CA ASN A 37 5.41 -15.27 4.18
C ASN A 37 5.93 -13.97 4.83
N GLY A 38 5.03 -13.03 5.14
CA GLY A 38 5.38 -11.74 5.74
C GLY A 38 6.05 -10.76 4.78
N VAL A 39 5.97 -10.98 3.46
CA VAL A 39 6.49 -10.04 2.47
C VAL A 39 5.35 -9.24 1.85
N ILE A 40 5.50 -7.92 1.90
CA ILE A 40 4.64 -6.98 1.17
C ILE A 40 5.50 -6.25 0.14
N SER A 41 5.10 -6.34 -1.13
CA SER A 41 5.65 -5.52 -2.20
C SER A 41 4.81 -4.24 -2.36
N VAL A 42 5.45 -3.15 -2.73
CA VAL A 42 4.81 -1.90 -3.14
C VAL A 42 5.30 -1.58 -4.53
N ALA A 43 4.40 -1.63 -5.50
CA ALA A 43 4.67 -1.22 -6.87
C ALA A 43 4.32 0.26 -7.04
N LEU A 44 5.26 1.00 -7.62
CA LEU A 44 5.17 2.42 -7.89
C LEU A 44 5.25 2.64 -9.40
N ASN A 45 4.24 3.29 -9.94
CA ASN A 45 4.12 3.59 -11.36
C ASN A 45 3.86 5.10 -11.55
N TYR A 46 4.13 5.60 -12.75
CA TYR A 46 3.85 6.96 -13.22
C TYR A 46 4.28 8.04 -12.20
N ALA A 47 3.34 8.71 -11.51
CA ALA A 47 3.63 9.81 -10.60
C ALA A 47 4.49 9.40 -9.38
N PHE A 48 4.51 8.11 -9.04
CA PHE A 48 5.35 7.57 -7.97
C PHE A 48 6.63 6.91 -8.47
N HIS A 49 6.83 6.83 -9.79
CA HIS A 49 8.05 6.27 -10.33
C HIS A 49 9.24 7.19 -9.99
N PRO A 50 10.37 6.68 -9.48
CA PRO A 50 11.51 7.51 -9.08
C PRO A 50 12.10 8.32 -10.24
N ASN A 51 11.95 7.84 -11.47
CA ASN A 51 12.35 8.55 -12.69
C ASN A 51 11.16 9.19 -13.42
N TRP A 52 10.10 9.62 -12.72
CA TRP A 52 8.87 10.14 -13.35
C TRP A 52 9.14 11.28 -14.36
N GLU A 53 10.18 12.10 -14.16
CA GLU A 53 10.58 13.19 -15.06
C GLU A 53 11.07 12.72 -16.44
N CYS A 54 11.51 11.47 -16.54
CA CYS A 54 11.96 10.82 -17.78
C CYS A 54 11.20 9.50 -17.99
N TYR A 55 9.97 9.41 -17.46
CA TYR A 55 9.17 8.21 -17.56
C TYR A 55 8.87 7.92 -19.03
N ASP A 56 9.36 6.78 -19.50
CA ASP A 56 9.09 6.30 -20.85
C ASP A 56 7.73 5.60 -20.83
N PHE A 57 6.70 6.24 -21.37
CA PHE A 57 5.35 5.68 -21.42
C PHE A 57 5.26 4.43 -22.31
N ASP A 58 6.26 4.18 -23.17
CA ASP A 58 6.36 2.96 -23.98
C ASP A 58 7.05 1.80 -23.25
N ASN A 59 7.72 2.06 -22.10
CA ASN A 59 8.31 1.04 -21.22
C ASN A 59 7.70 1.13 -19.82
N GLU A 60 6.64 0.35 -19.59
CA GLU A 60 5.90 0.23 -18.32
C GLU A 60 6.69 -0.49 -17.21
N ASP A 61 7.93 -0.08 -16.94
CA ASP A 61 8.72 -0.65 -15.85
C ASP A 61 8.22 -0.07 -14.51
N GLU A 62 7.31 -0.78 -13.86
CA GLU A 62 6.94 -0.52 -12.48
C GLU A 62 8.14 -0.70 -11.54
N VAL A 63 8.28 0.19 -10.55
CA VAL A 63 9.30 0.03 -9.51
C VAL A 63 8.71 -0.71 -8.32
N ILE A 64 9.21 -1.93 -8.09
CA ILE A 64 8.75 -2.79 -7.00
C ILE A 64 9.70 -2.69 -5.80
N LEU A 65 9.20 -2.13 -4.70
CA LEU A 65 9.86 -2.12 -3.40
C LEU A 65 9.36 -3.31 -2.56
N LYS A 66 10.27 -4.07 -1.94
CA LYS A 66 9.90 -5.25 -1.13
C LYS A 66 10.22 -5.06 0.34
N PHE A 67 9.25 -5.33 1.20
CA PHE A 67 9.38 -5.18 2.65
C PHE A 67 9.08 -6.49 3.36
N HIS A 68 10.00 -6.91 4.23
CA HIS A 68 9.76 -8.03 5.13
C HIS A 68 9.19 -7.53 6.45
N LEU A 69 7.93 -7.86 6.68
CA LEU A 69 7.10 -7.44 7.80
C LEU A 69 6.64 -8.67 8.57
N ASP A 70 7.36 -9.01 9.64
CA ASP A 70 6.86 -9.93 10.66
C ASP A 70 5.60 -9.35 11.35
N ASP A 71 4.83 -10.21 12.02
CA ASP A 71 3.57 -9.82 12.70
C ASP A 71 3.74 -8.60 13.62
N GLY A 72 4.91 -8.44 14.26
CA GLY A 72 5.21 -7.29 15.12
C GLY A 72 5.36 -5.99 14.32
N LYS A 73 6.13 -6.01 13.23
CA LYS A 73 6.27 -4.87 12.31
C LYS A 73 4.94 -4.53 11.62
N LEU A 74 4.19 -5.53 11.21
CA LEU A 74 2.89 -5.34 10.57
C LEU A 74 1.88 -4.69 11.53
N LYS A 75 1.84 -5.14 12.79
CA LYS A 75 1.03 -4.50 13.84
C LYS A 75 1.43 -3.04 14.05
N ARG A 76 2.73 -2.76 14.13
CA ARG A 76 3.24 -1.39 14.28
C ARG A 76 2.88 -0.51 13.08
N LEU A 77 2.94 -1.05 11.87
CA LEU A 77 2.52 -0.33 10.66
C LEU A 77 1.03 0.02 10.71
N ILE A 78 0.17 -0.93 11.12
CA ILE A 78 -1.27 -0.68 11.31
C ILE A 78 -1.50 0.45 12.32
N GLU A 79 -0.77 0.47 13.45
CA GLU A 79 -0.85 1.54 14.44
C GLU A 79 -0.39 2.89 13.85
N GLN A 80 0.66 2.92 13.03
CA GLN A 80 1.10 4.14 12.35
C GLN A 80 0.07 4.65 11.35
N VAL A 81 -0.59 3.76 10.61
CA VAL A 81 -1.69 4.14 9.71
C VAL A 81 -2.89 4.69 10.50
N ASP A 82 -3.20 4.11 11.66
CA ASP A 82 -4.25 4.60 12.56
C ASP A 82 -3.99 6.06 12.99
N GLU A 83 -2.75 6.36 13.37
CA GLU A 83 -2.33 7.72 13.73
C GLU A 83 -2.40 8.68 12.53
N LEU A 84 -2.07 8.21 11.31
CA LEU A 84 -2.22 9.02 10.09
C LEU A 84 -3.69 9.34 9.80
N ILE A 85 -4.60 8.36 9.97
CA ILE A 85 -6.04 8.57 9.80
C ILE A 85 -6.56 9.61 10.80
N LYS A 86 -6.11 9.55 12.06
CA LYS A 86 -6.49 10.54 13.09
C LYS A 86 -5.95 11.94 12.77
N ARG A 87 -4.73 12.02 12.23
CA ARG A 87 -4.07 13.29 11.91
C ARG A 87 -4.63 13.94 10.65
N TYR A 88 -5.02 13.14 9.67
CA TYR A 88 -5.60 13.57 8.41
C TYR A 88 -7.00 12.95 8.26
N PRO A 89 -7.94 13.34 9.14
CA PRO A 89 -9.28 12.80 9.08
C PRO A 89 -9.91 13.28 7.79
N GLU A 90 -10.51 12.36 7.06
CA GLU A 90 -11.25 12.70 5.86
C GLU A 90 -12.37 13.68 6.23
N LYS A 91 -12.39 14.83 5.56
CA LYS A 91 -13.56 15.69 5.63
C LYS A 91 -14.68 14.93 4.92
N ARG A 92 -15.71 14.51 5.67
CA ARG A 92 -16.97 14.11 5.07
C ARG A 92 -17.45 15.29 4.23
N GLY A 93 -17.32 15.16 2.90
CA GLY A 93 -17.93 16.09 1.96
C GLY A 93 -19.42 16.15 2.26
N HIS A 94 -19.92 17.37 2.43
CA HIS A 94 -21.29 17.66 2.80
C HIS A 94 -22.13 17.95 1.55
#